data_AF-A0A7S1ZJY6-F1
#
_entry.id   AF-A0A7S1ZJY6-F1
#
_cell.length_a   1.000
_cell.length_b   1.000
_cell.length_c   1.000
_cell.angle_alpha   90.00
_cell.angle_beta   90.00
_cell.angle_gamma   90.00
#
_symmetry.space_group_name_H-M   'P 1'
#
loop_
_entity.id
_entity.type
_entity.pdbx_description
1 polymer ?
#
loop_
_entity_poly.entity_id
_entity_poly.type
_entity_poly.pdbx_seq_one_letter_code
_entity_poly.pdbx_strand_id
1 'polypeptide(L)'
;MRVFAPVVAFIAATVVSGYVPSVRSVRRSTLLMSASKSSSDAPPLCRAPARKVCLMVEPTPFTHVSGYANRFKYMLQYLAKAGDKVEILTVDSKTDPKDLPNESFGFPIEH
;
A
#
# COMPACT_ATOMS: atom_id res chain seq x y z
N MET A 1 48.20 -36.64 45.25
CA MET A 1 47.98 -35.43 46.09
C MET A 1 48.08 -34.19 45.20
N ARG A 2 46.99 -33.42 45.08
CA ARG A 2 46.89 -31.98 44.73
C ARG A 2 45.43 -31.69 44.30
N VAL A 3 44.51 -31.70 45.27
CA VAL A 3 43.73 -30.54 45.80
C VAL A 3 43.03 -29.66 44.77
N PHE A 4 41.70 -29.63 44.95
CA PHE A 4 40.65 -28.79 44.38
C PHE A 4 40.94 -27.29 44.33
N ALA A 5 40.40 -26.61 43.32
CA ALA A 5 39.99 -25.21 43.38
C ALA A 5 38.66 -25.05 42.63
N PRO A 6 37.60 -24.44 43.22
CA PRO A 6 36.36 -24.14 42.51
C PRO A 6 36.43 -22.73 41.92
N VAL A 7 36.28 -22.61 40.60
CA VAL A 7 36.06 -21.30 39.96
C VAL A 7 34.57 -21.01 40.00
N VAL A 8 34.22 -19.98 40.77
CA VAL A 8 32.89 -19.43 40.96
C VAL A 8 32.34 -18.92 39.62
N ALA A 9 31.25 -19.52 39.14
CA ALA A 9 30.54 -19.05 37.96
C ALA A 9 29.71 -17.81 38.32
N PHE A 10 30.11 -16.65 37.80
CA PHE A 10 29.29 -15.43 37.83
C PHE A 10 28.19 -15.55 36.76
N ILE A 11 26.94 -15.65 37.20
CA ILE A 11 25.77 -15.53 36.32
C ILE A 11 25.53 -14.04 36.09
N ALA A 12 25.87 -13.54 34.90
CA ALA A 12 25.47 -12.22 34.44
C ALA A 12 24.03 -12.28 33.94
N ALA A 13 23.09 -11.73 34.71
CA ALA A 13 21.72 -11.51 34.26
C ALA A 13 21.69 -10.29 33.33
N THR A 14 21.66 -10.52 32.02
CA THR A 14 21.49 -9.47 31.02
C THR A 14 20.04 -8.98 31.06
N VAL A 15 19.83 -7.77 31.60
CA VAL A 15 18.56 -7.05 31.56
C VAL A 15 18.15 -6.81 30.10
N VAL A 16 16.99 -7.35 29.71
CA VAL A 16 16.34 -7.05 28.43
C VAL A 16 15.90 -5.60 28.44
N SER A 17 16.69 -4.76 27.77
CA SER A 17 16.41 -3.35 27.55
C SER A 17 15.32 -3.18 26.50
N GLY A 18 14.08 -2.99 26.97
CA GLY A 18 13.05 -2.13 26.41
C GLY A 18 12.78 -2.19 24.89
N TYR A 19 11.72 -2.89 24.51
CA TYR A 19 10.99 -2.60 23.27
C TYR A 19 10.34 -1.22 23.38
N VAL A 20 10.91 -0.23 22.70
CA VAL A 20 10.28 1.09 22.51
C VAL A 20 9.46 1.02 21.23
N PRO A 21 8.12 1.11 21.27
CA PRO A 21 7.37 1.28 20.05
C PRO A 21 7.72 2.66 19.49
N SER A 22 8.49 2.68 18.40
CA SER A 22 8.67 3.89 17.59
C SER A 22 7.30 4.24 16.99
N VAL A 23 6.53 5.05 17.70
CA VAL A 23 5.30 5.65 17.19
C VAL A 23 5.71 6.49 15.98
N ARG A 24 5.54 5.94 14.77
CA ARG A 24 5.75 6.69 13.53
C ARG A 24 4.83 7.90 13.62
N SER A 25 5.43 9.08 13.76
CA SER A 25 4.74 10.36 13.63
C SER A 25 4.01 10.34 12.30
N VAL A 26 2.68 10.21 12.37
CA VAL A 26 1.81 10.35 11.22
C VAL A 26 1.98 11.79 10.77
N ARG A 27 2.84 12.02 9.77
CA ARG A 27 2.95 13.31 9.09
C ARG A 27 1.58 13.56 8.45
N ARG A 28 0.69 14.21 9.20
CA ARG A 28 -0.50 14.86 8.64
C ARG A 28 0.02 15.76 7.55
N SER A 29 -0.27 15.42 6.30
CA SER A 29 -0.10 16.35 5.20
C SER A 29 -1.00 17.53 5.52
N THR A 30 -0.43 18.62 6.03
CA THR A 30 -1.09 19.91 6.04
C THR A 30 -1.46 20.20 4.60
N LEU A 31 -2.75 20.13 4.29
CA LEU A 31 -3.29 20.61 3.02
C LEU A 31 -3.03 22.11 2.98
N LEU A 32 -1.85 22.50 2.50
CA LEU A 32 -1.57 23.85 2.06
C LEU A 32 -2.42 24.08 0.80
N MET A 33 -3.68 24.46 1.01
CA MET A 33 -4.51 25.08 -0.02
C MET A 33 -3.89 26.45 -0.34
N SER A 34 -2.82 26.42 -1.14
CA SER A 34 -2.49 27.56 -1.99
C SER A 34 -3.73 27.81 -2.87
N ALA A 35 -4.37 28.95 -2.66
CA ALA A 35 -5.46 29.45 -3.49
C ALA A 35 -4.90 29.70 -4.89
N SER A 36 -5.10 28.74 -5.79
CA SER A 36 -4.79 28.93 -7.20
C SER A 36 -5.79 29.94 -7.78
N LYS A 37 -5.28 30.97 -8.47
CA LYS A 37 -6.05 31.83 -9.37
C LYS A 37 -7.03 30.97 -10.17
N SER A 38 -8.28 31.40 -10.26
CA SER A 38 -9.39 30.70 -10.93
C SER A 38 -9.18 30.61 -12.45
N SER A 39 -8.21 29.83 -12.91
CA SER A 39 -8.21 29.28 -14.26
C SER A 39 -9.15 28.08 -14.28
N SER A 40 -9.95 27.92 -15.33
CA SER A 40 -10.84 26.77 -15.57
C SER A 40 -10.10 25.44 -15.80
N ASP A 41 -8.83 25.38 -15.38
CA ASP A 41 -7.93 24.28 -15.67
C ASP A 41 -7.92 23.29 -14.51
N ALA A 42 -7.80 22.01 -14.84
CA ALA A 42 -7.77 20.97 -13.83
C ALA A 42 -6.51 21.12 -12.96
N PRO A 43 -6.59 20.84 -11.65
CA PRO A 43 -5.40 20.87 -10.80
C PRO A 43 -4.35 19.88 -11.33
N PRO A 44 -3.05 20.21 -11.22
CA PRO A 44 -1.99 19.34 -11.71
C PRO A 44 -1.97 18.00 -10.95
N LEU A 45 -1.85 16.89 -11.68
CA LEU A 45 -1.90 15.53 -11.12
C LEU A 45 -0.75 15.25 -10.12
N CYS A 46 0.45 15.76 -10.39
CA CYS A 46 1.66 15.48 -9.61
C CYS A 46 1.92 16.48 -8.47
N ARG A 47 0.88 17.12 -7.91
CA ARG A 47 1.04 18.08 -6.79
C ARG A 47 1.53 17.42 -5.50
N ALA A 48 1.22 16.14 -5.32
CA ALA A 48 1.66 15.33 -4.20
C ALA A 48 2.69 14.29 -4.66
N PRO A 49 3.57 13.80 -3.76
CA PRO A 49 4.43 12.68 -4.09
C PRO A 49 3.61 11.42 -4.37
N ALA A 50 4.11 10.59 -5.29
CA ALA A 50 3.52 9.31 -5.66
C ALA A 50 3.24 8.43 -4.43
N ARG A 51 2.06 7.80 -4.42
CA ARG A 51 1.54 6.98 -3.32
C ARG A 51 1.47 5.51 -3.71
N LYS A 52 1.36 4.68 -2.69
CA LYS A 52 0.97 3.26 -2.84
C LYS A 52 -0.51 3.16 -2.53
N VAL A 53 -1.30 2.64 -3.46
CA VAL A 53 -2.75 2.56 -3.37
C VAL A 53 -3.17 1.11 -3.52
N CYS A 54 -3.86 0.57 -2.51
CA CYS A 54 -4.47 -0.76 -2.58
C CYS A 54 -5.97 -0.57 -2.81
N LEU A 55 -6.51 -1.14 -3.89
CA LEU A 55 -7.92 -1.04 -4.25
C LEU A 55 -8.59 -2.40 -4.07
N MET A 56 -9.53 -2.49 -3.12
CA MET A 56 -10.37 -3.68 -2.97
C MET A 56 -11.68 -3.47 -3.73
N VAL A 57 -11.93 -4.29 -4.75
CA VAL A 57 -12.99 -4.03 -5.73
C VAL A 57 -13.68 -5.34 -6.12
N GLU A 58 -15.00 -5.29 -6.31
CA GLU A 58 -15.76 -6.38 -6.94
C GLU A 58 -15.20 -6.76 -8.33
N PRO A 59 -15.40 -7.98 -8.83
CA PRO A 59 -14.85 -8.45 -10.12
C PRO A 59 -15.53 -7.82 -11.34
N THR A 60 -16.68 -7.18 -11.15
CA THR A 60 -17.53 -6.58 -12.20
C THR A 60 -16.83 -5.61 -13.17
N PRO A 61 -15.89 -4.72 -12.77
CA PRO A 61 -15.23 -3.81 -13.69
C PRO A 61 -14.27 -4.53 -14.65
N PHE A 62 -13.94 -5.81 -14.38
CA PHE A 62 -13.09 -6.65 -15.23
C PHE A 62 -13.88 -7.58 -16.14
N THR A 63 -15.08 -7.99 -15.74
CA THR A 63 -15.84 -9.04 -16.44
C THR A 63 -16.78 -8.50 -17.52
N HIS A 64 -17.32 -7.28 -17.36
CA HIS A 64 -18.34 -6.74 -18.28
C HIS A 64 -18.14 -5.27 -18.64
N VAL A 65 -18.55 -4.91 -19.86
CA VAL A 65 -18.58 -3.51 -20.30
C VAL A 65 -19.74 -2.79 -19.62
N SER A 66 -19.43 -1.88 -18.71
CA SER A 66 -20.42 -1.08 -17.98
C SER A 66 -19.92 0.35 -17.76
N GLY A 67 -20.82 1.25 -17.36
CA GLY A 67 -20.42 2.58 -16.92
C GLY A 67 -19.45 2.54 -15.73
N TYR A 68 -19.55 1.51 -14.89
CA TYR A 68 -18.63 1.27 -13.80
C TYR A 68 -17.23 0.90 -14.28
N ALA A 69 -17.12 -0.07 -15.20
CA ALA A 69 -15.85 -0.47 -15.81
C ALA A 69 -15.14 0.73 -16.47
N ASN A 70 -15.89 1.59 -17.15
CA ASN A 70 -15.31 2.78 -17.79
C ASN A 70 -14.76 3.78 -16.78
N ARG A 71 -15.50 4.06 -15.69
CA ARG A 71 -15.02 4.95 -14.62
C ARG A 71 -13.79 4.37 -13.92
N PHE A 72 -13.80 3.06 -13.67
CA PHE A 72 -12.68 2.36 -13.05
C PHE A 72 -11.41 2.45 -13.90
N LYS A 73 -11.54 2.22 -15.22
CA LYS A 73 -10.45 2.41 -16.18
C LYS A 73 -9.86 3.83 -16.15
N TYR A 74 -10.69 4.86 -16.17
CA TYR A 74 -10.19 6.25 -16.13
C TYR A 74 -9.54 6.60 -14.80
N MET A 75 -10.08 6.10 -13.68
CA MET A 75 -9.45 6.26 -12.37
C MET A 75 -8.03 5.68 -12.36
N LEU A 76 -7.87 4.43 -12.81
CA LEU A 76 -6.56 3.78 -12.93
C LEU A 76 -5.62 4.55 -13.88
N GLN A 77 -6.13 5.05 -15.00
CA GLN A 77 -5.35 5.85 -15.94
C GLN A 77 -4.78 7.12 -15.28
N TYR A 78 -5.57 7.83 -14.48
CA TYR A 78 -5.11 9.03 -13.80
C TYR A 78 -4.16 8.73 -12.63
N LEU A 79 -4.34 7.62 -11.92
CA LEU A 79 -3.40 7.14 -10.91
C LEU A 79 -2.03 6.79 -11.53
N ALA A 80 -2.02 6.06 -12.66
CA ALA A 80 -0.79 5.81 -13.42
C ALA A 80 -0.12 7.11 -13.88
N LYS A 81 -0.89 8.07 -14.43
CA LYS A 81 -0.35 9.38 -14.87
C LYS A 81 0.22 10.20 -13.71
N ALA A 82 -0.34 10.07 -12.51
CA ALA A 82 0.20 10.70 -11.30
C ALA A 82 1.47 10.01 -10.77
N GLY A 83 1.81 8.82 -11.31
CA GLY A 83 2.95 8.00 -10.87
C GLY A 83 2.65 7.15 -9.64
N ASP A 84 1.38 6.98 -9.27
CA ASP A 84 0.98 6.15 -8.14
C ASP A 84 1.19 4.66 -8.44
N LYS A 85 1.62 3.91 -7.43
CA LYS A 85 1.73 2.45 -7.48
C LYS A 85 0.42 1.85 -6.99
N VAL A 86 -0.32 1.23 -7.90
CA VAL A 86 -1.65 0.67 -7.59
C VAL A 86 -1.56 -0.86 -7.57
N GLU A 87 -2.09 -1.44 -6.50
CA GLU A 87 -2.31 -2.88 -6.32
C GLU A 87 -3.83 -3.09 -6.22
N ILE A 88 -4.36 -4.09 -6.92
CA ILE A 88 -5.79 -4.36 -6.98
C ILE A 88 -6.05 -5.71 -6.35
N LEU A 89 -7.00 -5.75 -5.42
CA LEU A 89 -7.53 -6.97 -4.82
C LEU A 89 -9.00 -7.11 -5.23
N THR A 90 -9.32 -8.20 -5.89
CA THR A 90 -10.68 -8.59 -6.22
C THR A 90 -11.05 -9.84 -5.46
N VAL A 91 -12.36 -10.07 -5.27
CA VAL A 91 -12.88 -11.33 -4.77
C VAL A 91 -13.93 -11.81 -5.76
N ASP A 92 -13.64 -12.88 -6.49
CA ASP A 92 -14.61 -13.56 -7.35
C ASP A 92 -14.85 -14.98 -6.86
N SER A 93 -16.12 -15.31 -6.59
CA SER A 93 -16.53 -16.64 -6.15
C SER A 93 -17.16 -17.48 -7.26
N LYS A 94 -17.39 -16.90 -8.44
CA LYS A 94 -18.18 -17.51 -9.52
C LYS A 94 -17.34 -18.05 -10.66
N THR A 95 -16.19 -17.44 -10.90
CA THR A 95 -15.25 -17.84 -11.97
C THR A 95 -14.16 -18.77 -11.43
N ASP A 96 -13.78 -19.77 -12.22
CA ASP A 96 -12.70 -20.67 -11.84
C ASP A 96 -11.35 -19.91 -11.79
N PRO A 97 -10.47 -20.15 -10.79
CA PRO A 97 -9.21 -19.41 -10.59
C PRO A 97 -8.29 -19.32 -11.81
N LYS A 98 -8.43 -20.25 -12.76
CA LYS A 98 -7.62 -20.32 -13.98
C LYS A 98 -8.03 -19.29 -15.03
N ASP A 99 -9.28 -18.82 -14.97
CA ASP A 99 -9.87 -17.91 -15.94
C ASP A 99 -9.84 -16.45 -15.48
N LEU A 100 -9.39 -16.19 -14.25
CA LEU A 100 -9.27 -14.82 -13.74
C LEU A 100 -8.01 -14.14 -14.29
N PRO A 101 -8.12 -12.88 -14.74
CA PRO A 101 -6.97 -12.14 -15.24
C PRO A 101 -6.06 -11.74 -14.07
N ASN A 102 -4.78 -12.09 -14.14
CA ASN A 102 -3.76 -11.67 -13.16
C ASN A 102 -3.32 -10.20 -13.34
N GLU A 103 -3.69 -9.59 -14.47
CA GLU A 103 -3.35 -8.21 -14.79
C GLU A 103 -4.51 -7.55 -15.53
N SER A 104 -4.79 -6.28 -15.20
CA SER A 104 -5.70 -5.46 -15.97
C SER A 104 -5.21 -4.03 -16.06
N PHE A 105 -5.30 -3.45 -17.26
CA PHE A 105 -4.90 -2.07 -17.54
C PHE A 105 -3.44 -1.73 -17.14
N GLY A 106 -2.55 -2.73 -17.12
CA GLY A 106 -1.15 -2.55 -16.70
C GLY A 106 -0.91 -2.67 -15.19
N PHE A 107 -1.92 -3.08 -14.42
CA PHE A 107 -1.85 -3.24 -12.98
C PHE A 107 -2.05 -4.70 -12.56
N PRO A 108 -1.27 -5.18 -11.58
CA PRO A 108 -1.43 -6.53 -11.04
C PRO A 108 -2.75 -6.63 -10.27
N ILE A 109 -3.43 -7.77 -10.43
CA ILE A 109 -4.65 -8.11 -9.70
C ILE A 109 -4.42 -9.37 -8.88
N GLU A 110 -4.75 -9.29 -7.60
CA GLU A 110 -4.87 -10.43 -6.68
C GLU A 110 -6.35 -10.79 -6.52
N HIS A 111 -6.64 -12.08 -6.32
CA HIS A 111 -8.00 -12.65 -6.22
C HIS A 111 -8.20 -13.48 -4.95
#